data_AF-A0AAE4QJZ7-F1
#
_entry.id   AF-A0AAE4QJZ7-F1
#
_cell.length_a   1.000
_cell.length_b   1.000
_cell.length_c   1.000
_cell.angle_alpha   90.00
_cell.angle_beta   90.00
_cell.angle_gamma   90.00
#
_symmetry.space_group_name_H-M   'P 1'
#
loop_
_entity.id
_entity.type
_entity.pdbx_description
1 polymer ?
#
loop_
_entity_poly.entity_id
_entity_poly.type
_entity_poly.pdbx_seq_one_letter_code
_entity_poly.pdbx_strand_id
1 'polypeptide(L)'
;MERVIALFSDALLLAAPIYEENKQLWAKWQKYYNEVQENHDKLVTSANISPSFSTLVSWLGQKQEQGISLLHIYANLDKYKIEIQNVLDKIIEQEFGEKFEAAEPTQISNPEHGHIEERIADMPDEYYPVSNDAMYYQLRDGIAKNQFEEDEAAAKPVLPLETKNSSGVAQLSSHKDEDLRLVNTNEAERWSILVDGVISNMDDLTADCLDTITIQWLNQAKSPDEFIDFSYENVLELCNMPKASANGVEYYRAEDKIKVAQRIAALASIFIYLNDDNEVVVLNDQAETGEKFEVKREVIKRLFVLDSVVLWRDKNTNEYMGIESCKIKPGSFLSGYLYGSNSTTALLSKKALEYNSYRHKFHKRLIRYLSWQWRIRQQYSTLKRPYSIGGEKGLLSVMGITPTKGRPTRTREQLENILNDLEKENVISHWAYAEELDETKIGERNWFKNYYSKLGIIILPPKELMNNIDSMVKKKAIDMQEKQEDHYIAETVKQTPEGSEDVIREKIMYQHMHQNKTMREIADEIGLSPATLSRFCNNKMKRISKSVNEKLNKWYERQMIIESM
;
A
#
# COMPACT_ATOMS: atom_id res chain seq x y z
N MET A 1 -4.60 -40.86 -18.54
CA MET A 1 -4.13 -40.44 -19.87
C MET A 1 -4.33 -38.95 -20.10
N GLU A 2 -5.53 -38.41 -19.86
CA GLU A 2 -5.77 -36.94 -19.88
C GLU A 2 -4.79 -36.15 -18.99
N ARG A 3 -4.45 -36.70 -17.80
CA ARG A 3 -3.45 -36.12 -16.89
C ARG A 3 -2.04 -36.01 -17.50
N VAL A 4 -1.67 -36.90 -18.41
CA VAL A 4 -0.33 -36.89 -19.05
C VAL A 4 -0.29 -35.81 -20.13
N ILE A 5 -1.35 -35.67 -20.93
CA ILE A 5 -1.44 -34.60 -21.94
C ILE A 5 -1.50 -33.22 -21.26
N ALA A 6 -2.23 -33.10 -20.15
CA ALA A 6 -2.24 -31.88 -19.34
C ALA A 6 -0.83 -31.50 -18.86
N LEU A 7 -0.07 -32.46 -18.31
CA LEU A 7 1.31 -32.24 -17.89
C LEU A 7 2.24 -31.84 -19.04
N PHE A 8 2.05 -32.43 -20.23
CA PHE A 8 2.79 -32.07 -21.44
C PHE A 8 2.49 -30.65 -21.90
N SER A 9 1.21 -30.25 -21.88
CA SER A 9 0.78 -28.88 -22.19
C SER A 9 1.32 -27.88 -21.15
N ASP A 10 1.23 -28.21 -19.88
CA ASP A 10 1.67 -27.37 -18.76
C ASP A 10 3.19 -27.18 -18.77
N ALA A 11 3.94 -28.24 -19.10
CA ALA A 11 5.41 -28.17 -19.26
C ALA A 11 5.81 -27.27 -20.43
N LEU A 12 5.07 -27.32 -21.55
CA LEU A 12 5.32 -26.45 -22.70
C LEU A 12 5.02 -24.99 -22.38
N LEU A 13 3.91 -24.73 -21.70
CA LEU A 13 3.59 -23.41 -21.18
C LEU A 13 4.73 -22.90 -20.28
N LEU A 14 5.17 -23.70 -19.31
CA LEU A 14 6.23 -23.33 -18.36
C LEU A 14 7.57 -23.05 -19.05
N ALA A 15 7.87 -23.79 -20.11
CA ALA A 15 9.09 -23.64 -20.90
C ALA A 15 9.14 -22.38 -21.76
N ALA A 16 8.00 -21.84 -22.21
CA ALA A 16 7.95 -20.69 -23.11
C ALA A 16 8.79 -19.49 -22.61
N PRO A 17 8.60 -18.97 -21.38
CA PRO A 17 9.40 -17.83 -20.90
C PRO A 17 10.90 -18.14 -20.66
N ILE A 18 11.31 -19.42 -20.70
CA ILE A 18 12.68 -19.84 -20.40
C ILE A 18 13.46 -20.18 -21.69
N TYR A 19 12.80 -20.83 -22.65
CA TYR A 19 13.48 -21.46 -23.79
C TYR A 19 12.88 -21.11 -25.17
N GLU A 20 11.84 -20.28 -25.27
CA GLU A 20 11.22 -19.90 -26.56
C GLU A 20 12.20 -19.19 -27.52
N GLU A 21 13.19 -18.48 -27.00
CA GLU A 21 14.24 -17.84 -27.81
C GLU A 21 15.13 -18.87 -28.53
N ASN A 22 15.25 -20.10 -28.00
CA ASN A 22 15.96 -21.19 -28.68
C ASN A 22 15.03 -21.89 -29.68
N LYS A 23 15.04 -21.37 -30.92
CA LYS A 23 14.16 -21.86 -32.01
C LYS A 23 14.30 -23.34 -32.32
N GLN A 24 15.50 -23.93 -32.17
CA GLN A 24 15.74 -25.34 -32.49
C GLN A 24 15.17 -26.27 -31.42
N LEU A 25 15.40 -25.95 -30.15
CA LEU A 25 14.86 -26.67 -29.01
C LEU A 25 13.33 -26.54 -28.95
N TRP A 26 12.84 -25.31 -29.07
CA TRP A 26 11.41 -25.01 -29.01
C TRP A 26 10.62 -25.71 -30.12
N ALA A 27 11.14 -25.72 -31.36
CA ALA A 27 10.50 -26.42 -32.46
C ALA A 27 10.45 -27.95 -32.26
N LYS A 28 11.46 -28.54 -31.62
CA LYS A 28 11.47 -29.99 -31.32
C LYS A 28 10.47 -30.34 -30.22
N TRP A 29 10.39 -29.53 -29.16
CA TRP A 29 9.45 -29.73 -28.06
C TRP A 29 7.99 -29.58 -28.51
N GLN A 30 7.69 -28.60 -29.35
CA GLN A 30 6.35 -28.44 -29.96
C GLN A 30 5.97 -29.60 -30.87
N LYS A 31 6.89 -30.10 -31.70
CA LYS A 31 6.64 -31.28 -32.56
C LYS A 31 6.39 -32.54 -31.72
N TYR A 32 7.16 -32.74 -30.65
CA TYR A 32 6.97 -33.87 -29.75
C TYR A 32 5.62 -33.80 -29.03
N TYR A 33 5.24 -32.62 -28.52
CA TYR A 33 3.93 -32.38 -27.92
C TYR A 33 2.78 -32.69 -28.90
N ASN A 34 2.84 -32.15 -30.12
CA ASN A 34 1.79 -32.35 -31.12
C ASN A 34 1.63 -33.83 -31.50
N GLU A 35 2.74 -34.58 -31.64
CA GLU A 35 2.67 -36.01 -31.93
C GLU A 35 2.04 -36.84 -30.81
N VAL A 36 2.34 -36.50 -29.54
CA VAL A 36 1.75 -37.15 -28.36
C VAL A 36 0.27 -36.79 -28.20
N GLN A 37 -0.12 -35.56 -28.56
CA GLN A 37 -1.51 -35.11 -28.56
C GLN A 37 -2.36 -35.84 -29.62
N GLU A 38 -1.81 -36.06 -30.81
CA GLU A 38 -2.51 -36.75 -31.92
C GLU A 38 -2.60 -38.27 -31.74
N ASN A 39 -1.55 -38.91 -31.19
CA ASN A 39 -1.55 -40.35 -30.94
C ASN A 39 -0.78 -40.67 -29.67
N HIS A 40 -1.51 -41.17 -28.66
CA HIS A 40 -1.01 -41.39 -27.30
C HIS A 40 0.03 -42.52 -27.23
N ASP A 41 0.03 -43.45 -28.19
CA ASP A 41 1.01 -44.54 -28.27
C ASP A 41 2.41 -44.03 -28.67
N LYS A 42 2.52 -42.76 -29.11
CA LYS A 42 3.79 -42.12 -29.50
C LYS A 42 4.61 -41.58 -28.33
N LEU A 43 4.16 -41.72 -27.08
CA LEU A 43 4.92 -41.33 -25.88
C LEU A 43 6.34 -41.94 -25.82
N VAL A 44 6.54 -43.11 -26.43
CA VAL A 44 7.84 -43.81 -26.45
C VAL A 44 8.35 -44.08 -27.88
N THR A 45 7.48 -43.94 -28.90
CA THR A 45 7.80 -44.27 -30.30
C THR A 45 7.80 -43.05 -31.24
N SER A 46 7.66 -41.84 -30.72
CA SER A 46 7.75 -40.60 -31.50
C SER A 46 9.12 -40.45 -32.16
N ALA A 47 9.13 -40.06 -33.43
CA ALA A 47 10.36 -39.71 -34.14
C ALA A 47 10.97 -38.40 -33.63
N ASN A 48 10.21 -37.62 -32.86
CA ASN A 48 10.61 -36.34 -32.27
C ASN A 48 10.81 -36.43 -30.75
N ILE A 49 10.98 -37.64 -30.19
CA ILE A 49 11.19 -37.83 -28.75
C ILE A 49 12.32 -36.92 -28.23
N SER A 50 12.02 -36.19 -27.17
CA SER A 50 12.96 -35.27 -26.54
C SER A 50 13.19 -35.64 -25.08
N PRO A 51 14.39 -36.16 -24.74
CA PRO A 51 14.78 -36.44 -23.35
C PRO A 51 14.72 -35.20 -22.44
N SER A 52 15.13 -34.04 -22.93
CA SER A 52 15.05 -32.78 -22.16
C SER A 52 13.60 -32.41 -21.85
N PHE A 53 12.70 -32.46 -22.83
CA PHE A 53 11.28 -32.18 -22.60
C PHE A 53 10.62 -33.21 -21.67
N SER A 54 10.93 -34.49 -21.85
CA SER A 54 10.39 -35.56 -21.00
C SER A 54 10.84 -35.41 -19.54
N THR A 55 12.06 -34.88 -19.33
CA THR A 55 12.59 -34.57 -18.00
C THR A 55 11.87 -33.37 -17.38
N LEU A 56 11.57 -32.34 -18.17
CA LEU A 56 10.78 -31.19 -17.71
C LEU A 56 9.36 -31.60 -17.30
N VAL A 57 8.70 -32.44 -18.10
CA VAL A 57 7.38 -33.00 -17.77
C VAL A 57 7.43 -33.81 -16.48
N SER A 58 8.48 -34.62 -16.29
CA SER A 58 8.66 -35.44 -15.08
C SER A 58 8.91 -34.56 -13.86
N TRP A 59 9.75 -33.52 -13.98
CA TRP A 59 10.01 -32.55 -12.92
C TRP A 59 8.72 -31.82 -12.52
N LEU A 60 7.92 -31.38 -13.50
CA LEU A 60 6.64 -30.74 -13.23
C LEU A 60 5.66 -31.69 -12.51
N GLY A 61 5.62 -32.96 -12.93
CA GLY A 61 4.83 -33.99 -12.26
C GLY A 61 5.21 -34.16 -10.80
N GLN A 62 6.51 -34.23 -10.49
CA GLN A 62 7.02 -34.34 -9.11
C GLN A 62 6.65 -33.13 -8.25
N LYS A 63 6.71 -31.92 -8.80
CA LYS A 63 6.30 -30.71 -8.07
C LYS A 63 4.81 -30.69 -7.80
N GLN A 64 3.98 -31.11 -8.75
CA GLN A 64 2.54 -31.24 -8.55
C GLN A 64 2.20 -32.31 -7.50
N GLU A 65 2.96 -33.40 -7.42
CA GLU A 65 2.82 -34.41 -6.37
C GLU A 65 3.20 -33.89 -4.97
N GLN A 66 4.12 -32.93 -4.88
CA GLN A 66 4.46 -32.20 -3.65
C GLN A 66 3.44 -31.11 -3.28
N GLY A 67 2.30 -31.04 -3.98
CA GLY A 67 1.25 -30.03 -3.74
C GLY A 67 1.56 -28.66 -4.33
N ILE A 68 2.63 -28.53 -5.13
CA ILE A 68 3.03 -27.27 -5.74
C ILE A 68 2.29 -27.14 -7.08
N SER A 69 1.33 -26.22 -7.15
CA SER A 69 0.57 -25.96 -8.38
C SER A 69 1.42 -25.28 -9.46
N LEU A 70 1.07 -25.47 -10.74
CA LEU A 70 1.70 -24.79 -11.87
C LEU A 70 1.69 -23.26 -11.69
N LEU A 71 0.60 -22.69 -11.18
CA LEU A 71 0.47 -21.25 -10.85
C LEU A 71 1.51 -20.80 -9.81
N HIS A 72 1.82 -21.63 -8.82
CA HIS A 72 2.86 -21.34 -7.84
C HIS A 72 4.27 -21.38 -8.45
N ILE A 73 4.51 -22.32 -9.37
CA ILE A 73 5.78 -22.41 -10.10
C ILE A 73 5.97 -21.16 -10.97
N TYR A 74 4.92 -20.73 -11.68
CA TYR A 74 4.93 -19.50 -12.46
C TYR A 74 5.11 -18.23 -11.62
N ALA A 75 4.42 -18.13 -10.48
CA ALA A 75 4.55 -16.98 -9.58
C ALA A 75 5.95 -16.86 -8.95
N ASN A 76 6.74 -17.94 -8.99
CA ASN A 76 8.10 -17.99 -8.47
C ASN A 76 9.09 -18.47 -9.55
N LEU A 77 8.85 -18.08 -10.81
CA LEU A 77 9.60 -18.58 -11.96
C LEU A 77 11.10 -18.34 -11.82
N ASP A 78 11.56 -17.24 -11.23
CA ASP A 78 13.00 -16.99 -11.03
C ASP A 78 13.69 -18.04 -10.15
N LYS A 79 13.01 -18.51 -9.10
CA LYS A 79 13.51 -19.56 -8.20
C LYS A 79 13.53 -20.91 -8.91
N TYR A 80 12.42 -21.26 -9.55
CA TYR A 80 12.28 -22.54 -10.22
C TYR A 80 13.01 -22.60 -11.55
N LYS A 81 13.31 -21.46 -12.19
CA LYS A 81 14.12 -21.35 -13.41
C LYS A 81 15.52 -21.87 -13.17
N ILE A 82 16.15 -21.47 -12.06
CA ILE A 82 17.48 -21.99 -11.68
C ILE A 82 17.41 -23.51 -11.44
N GLU A 83 16.36 -23.99 -10.78
CA GLU A 83 16.15 -25.42 -10.54
C GLU A 83 15.94 -26.21 -11.84
N ILE A 84 15.10 -25.69 -12.75
CA ILE A 84 14.80 -26.26 -14.06
C ILE A 84 16.06 -26.27 -14.93
N GLN A 85 16.81 -25.17 -14.98
CA GLN A 85 18.08 -25.05 -15.70
C GLN A 85 19.11 -26.06 -15.18
N ASN A 86 19.29 -26.16 -13.87
CA ASN A 86 20.21 -27.15 -13.29
C ASN A 86 19.87 -28.61 -13.65
N VAL A 87 18.59 -28.92 -13.81
CA VAL A 87 18.12 -30.27 -14.20
C VAL A 87 18.21 -30.48 -15.72
N LEU A 88 17.89 -29.47 -16.51
CA LEU A 88 17.74 -29.60 -17.96
C LEU A 88 18.99 -29.28 -18.74
N ASP A 89 19.83 -28.34 -18.32
CA ASP A 89 20.92 -27.80 -19.14
C ASP A 89 21.88 -28.91 -19.57
N LYS A 90 22.28 -29.80 -18.66
CA LYS A 90 23.11 -30.98 -19.00
C LYS A 90 22.47 -31.93 -20.02
N ILE A 91 21.15 -32.06 -20.00
CA ILE A 91 20.39 -32.96 -20.89
C ILE A 91 20.17 -32.28 -22.25
N ILE A 92 19.93 -30.97 -22.24
CA ILE A 92 19.82 -30.16 -23.45
C ILE A 92 21.16 -30.13 -24.18
N GLU A 93 22.28 -29.94 -23.46
CA GLU A 93 23.63 -30.00 -24.03
C GLU A 93 23.91 -31.36 -24.69
N GLN A 94 23.49 -32.46 -24.06
CA GLN A 94 23.63 -33.81 -24.62
C GLN A 94 22.70 -34.06 -25.82
N GLU A 95 21.52 -33.47 -25.85
CA GLU A 95 20.51 -33.68 -26.89
C GLU A 95 20.73 -32.80 -28.14
N PHE A 96 21.28 -31.59 -27.96
CA PHE A 96 21.41 -30.59 -29.02
C PHE A 96 22.86 -30.17 -29.32
N GLY A 97 23.84 -30.54 -28.48
CA GLY A 97 25.27 -30.38 -28.76
C GLY A 97 25.84 -28.96 -28.61
N GLU A 98 25.07 -28.01 -28.08
CA GLU A 98 25.51 -26.62 -27.84
C GLU A 98 25.87 -26.42 -26.36
N LYS A 99 27.06 -25.89 -26.05
CA LYS A 99 27.45 -25.47 -24.69
C LYS A 99 26.66 -24.24 -24.28
N PHE A 100 26.00 -24.26 -23.14
CA PHE A 100 25.46 -23.05 -22.54
C PHE A 100 26.59 -22.35 -21.77
N GLU A 101 26.89 -21.09 -22.11
CA GLU A 101 27.80 -20.27 -21.30
C GLU A 101 27.13 -19.98 -19.95
N ALA A 102 27.51 -20.77 -18.94
CA ALA A 102 27.27 -20.44 -17.54
C ALA A 102 28.04 -19.16 -17.21
N ALA A 103 27.33 -18.10 -16.82
CA ALA A 103 27.94 -16.99 -16.11
C ALA A 103 28.33 -17.48 -14.70
N GLU A 104 29.54 -18.05 -14.58
CA GLU A 104 30.14 -18.41 -13.30
C GLU A 104 30.81 -17.21 -12.61
N PRO A 105 30.93 -17.26 -11.26
CA PRO A 105 31.15 -16.12 -10.39
C PRO A 105 32.65 -15.76 -10.28
N THR A 106 33.00 -14.49 -10.49
CA THR A 106 34.38 -14.02 -10.27
C THR A 106 34.54 -13.43 -8.88
N GLN A 107 35.60 -13.92 -8.23
CA GLN A 107 35.98 -13.78 -6.84
C GLN A 107 36.37 -12.35 -6.42
N ILE A 108 36.15 -12.11 -5.14
CA ILE A 108 36.64 -10.98 -4.34
C ILE A 108 38.16 -10.91 -4.41
N SER A 109 38.68 -9.75 -4.83
CA SER A 109 40.01 -9.28 -4.46
C SER A 109 39.85 -7.97 -3.71
N ASN A 110 40.17 -7.97 -2.41
CA ASN A 110 40.25 -6.76 -1.58
C ASN A 110 41.17 -5.71 -2.20
N PRO A 111 40.78 -4.43 -2.11
CA PRO A 111 41.70 -3.41 -1.64
C PRO A 111 41.17 -2.70 -0.39
N GLU A 112 42.12 -2.12 0.31
CA GLU A 112 42.05 -1.58 1.65
C GLU A 112 41.10 -0.38 1.80
N HIS A 113 40.36 -0.39 2.92
CA HIS A 113 39.95 0.75 3.75
C HIS A 113 39.60 2.06 3.01
N GLY A 114 38.32 2.22 2.68
CA GLY A 114 37.69 3.50 2.41
C GLY A 114 36.18 3.36 2.59
N HIS A 115 35.57 4.26 3.36
CA HIS A 115 34.14 4.31 3.67
C HIS A 115 33.27 4.07 2.41
N ILE A 116 32.43 3.02 2.43
CA ILE A 116 31.40 2.80 1.43
C ILE A 116 30.05 2.94 2.13
N GLU A 117 29.39 4.07 1.84
CA GLU A 117 27.96 4.26 2.01
C GLU A 117 27.22 3.14 1.25
N GLU A 118 26.45 2.32 1.96
CA GLU A 118 25.52 1.37 1.34
C GLU A 118 24.45 2.15 0.56
N ARG A 119 24.69 2.34 -0.74
CA ARG A 119 23.66 2.77 -1.67
C ARG A 119 22.65 1.63 -1.84
N ILE A 120 21.44 1.90 -1.36
CA ILE A 120 20.20 1.17 -1.62
C ILE A 120 20.14 0.78 -3.11
N ALA A 121 20.02 -0.51 -3.41
CA ALA A 121 19.89 -0.99 -4.79
C ALA A 121 18.70 -0.31 -5.51
N ASP A 122 19.00 0.26 -6.67
CA ASP A 122 18.20 1.16 -7.52
C ASP A 122 16.68 0.94 -7.47
N MET A 123 16.02 1.73 -6.62
CA MET A 123 14.70 2.27 -6.94
C MET A 123 14.90 3.20 -8.14
N PRO A 124 14.04 3.19 -9.18
CA PRO A 124 14.07 4.30 -10.11
C PRO A 124 13.86 5.59 -9.30
N ASP A 125 14.77 6.56 -9.44
CA ASP A 125 14.84 7.86 -8.75
C ASP A 125 13.54 8.71 -8.84
N GLU A 126 12.49 8.18 -9.46
CA GLU A 126 11.26 8.83 -9.85
C GLU A 126 10.07 8.50 -8.95
N TYR A 127 10.19 7.58 -7.98
CA TYR A 127 9.08 7.19 -7.10
C TYR A 127 9.45 7.11 -5.61
N TYR A 128 8.51 7.51 -4.76
CA TYR A 128 8.62 7.40 -3.30
C TYR A 128 7.68 6.31 -2.75
N PRO A 129 8.17 5.44 -1.85
CA PRO A 129 7.30 4.51 -1.13
C PRO A 129 6.47 5.29 -0.11
N VAL A 130 5.14 5.14 -0.17
CA VAL A 130 4.19 5.78 0.74
C VAL A 130 3.19 4.74 1.28
N SER A 131 2.54 5.04 2.39
CA SER A 131 1.45 4.18 2.88
C SER A 131 0.25 4.23 1.94
N ASN A 132 -0.36 3.07 1.71
CA ASN A 132 -1.60 2.89 0.96
C ASN A 132 -2.84 2.81 1.87
N ASP A 133 -2.71 3.15 3.15
CA ASP A 133 -3.84 3.12 4.07
C ASP A 133 -4.92 4.15 3.70
N ALA A 134 -6.19 3.79 3.88
CA ALA A 134 -7.33 4.63 3.55
C ALA A 134 -7.44 5.87 4.47
N MET A 135 -7.13 5.74 5.77
CA MET A 135 -7.10 6.87 6.71
C MET A 135 -6.01 7.86 6.32
N TYR A 136 -4.83 7.35 5.94
CA TYR A 136 -3.73 8.18 5.46
C TYR A 136 -4.11 8.96 4.20
N TYR A 137 -4.75 8.28 3.23
CA TYR A 137 -5.24 8.94 2.02
C TYR A 137 -6.28 10.02 2.33
N GLN A 138 -7.28 9.72 3.18
CA GLN A 138 -8.33 10.67 3.56
C GLN A 138 -7.77 11.90 4.27
N LEU A 139 -6.85 11.71 5.22
CA LEU A 139 -6.18 12.82 5.90
C LEU A 139 -5.45 13.72 4.90
N ARG A 140 -4.67 13.12 3.99
CA ARG A 140 -3.92 13.86 2.97
C ARG A 140 -4.84 14.61 2.01
N ASP A 141 -5.93 13.98 1.57
CA ASP A 141 -6.91 14.59 0.66
C ASP A 141 -7.68 15.75 1.35
N GLY A 142 -8.08 15.55 2.60
CA GLY A 142 -8.76 16.56 3.41
C GLY A 142 -7.89 17.79 3.67
N ILE A 143 -6.60 17.59 3.97
CA ILE A 143 -5.61 18.68 4.09
C ILE A 143 -5.46 19.42 2.75
N ALA A 144 -5.25 18.71 1.64
CA ALA A 144 -5.04 19.33 0.33
C ALA A 144 -6.25 20.16 -0.15
N LYS A 145 -7.47 19.77 0.24
CA LYS A 145 -8.72 20.43 -0.15
C LYS A 145 -9.28 21.39 0.90
N ASN A 146 -8.63 21.52 2.06
CA ASN A 146 -9.11 22.30 3.19
C ASN A 146 -10.53 21.89 3.63
N GLN A 147 -10.76 20.60 3.84
CA GLN A 147 -12.07 20.03 4.20
C GLN A 147 -12.32 19.96 5.72
N PHE A 148 -11.63 20.79 6.50
CA PHE A 148 -11.91 20.92 7.93
C PHE A 148 -13.10 21.85 8.11
N GLU A 149 -14.21 21.32 8.64
CA GLU A 149 -15.46 22.04 8.85
C GLU A 149 -15.67 22.35 10.34
N GLU A 150 -16.30 23.47 10.68
CA GLU A 150 -16.62 23.79 12.07
C GLU A 150 -17.64 22.81 12.64
N ASP A 151 -17.28 22.11 13.71
CA ASP A 151 -18.24 21.30 14.46
C ASP A 151 -19.04 22.18 15.43
N GLU A 152 -20.37 22.14 15.33
CA GLU A 152 -21.29 22.86 16.22
C GLU A 152 -21.10 22.45 17.70
N ALA A 153 -20.60 21.25 17.97
CA ALA A 153 -20.36 20.76 19.33
C ALA A 153 -18.98 21.15 19.91
N ALA A 154 -17.93 21.15 19.09
CA ALA A 154 -16.56 21.34 19.54
C ALA A 154 -15.98 22.75 19.31
N ALA A 155 -16.68 23.62 18.56
CA ALA A 155 -16.25 24.98 18.19
C ALA A 155 -14.83 25.03 17.58
N LYS A 156 -14.38 23.92 16.97
CA LYS A 156 -13.08 23.76 16.34
C LYS A 156 -13.25 23.06 15.00
N PRO A 157 -12.39 23.32 14.00
CA PRO A 157 -12.50 22.66 12.71
C PRO A 157 -12.11 21.18 12.79
N VAL A 158 -12.93 20.32 12.19
CA VAL A 158 -12.80 18.87 12.22
C VAL A 158 -12.86 18.28 10.82
N LEU A 159 -12.15 17.18 10.62
CA LEU A 159 -12.18 16.34 9.42
C LEU A 159 -12.54 14.91 9.85
N PRO A 160 -13.73 14.40 9.48
CA PRO A 160 -14.09 13.02 9.74
C PRO A 160 -13.20 12.08 8.92
N LEU A 161 -12.67 11.06 9.58
CA LEU A 161 -11.88 9.99 8.98
C LEU A 161 -12.64 8.67 9.17
N GLU A 162 -13.17 8.13 8.08
CA GLU A 162 -14.04 6.95 8.12
C GLU A 162 -13.55 5.85 7.19
N THR A 163 -13.28 4.69 7.76
CA THR A 163 -13.10 3.44 7.01
C THR A 163 -14.18 2.44 7.38
N LYS A 164 -14.16 1.26 6.73
CA LYS A 164 -15.07 0.16 7.07
C LYS A 164 -14.90 -0.36 8.50
N ASN A 165 -13.71 -0.19 9.09
CA ASN A 165 -13.30 -0.85 10.33
C ASN A 165 -12.90 0.14 11.43
N SER A 166 -12.79 1.43 11.11
CA SER A 166 -12.38 2.47 12.06
C SER A 166 -13.02 3.80 11.71
N SER A 167 -13.38 4.56 12.74
CA SER A 167 -13.82 5.95 12.62
C SER A 167 -13.01 6.81 13.57
N GLY A 168 -12.53 7.94 13.07
CA GLY A 168 -11.84 8.95 13.85
C GLY A 168 -12.19 10.33 13.33
N VAL A 169 -11.75 11.33 14.08
CA VAL A 169 -11.90 12.74 13.71
C VAL A 169 -10.53 13.36 13.85
N ALA A 170 -9.98 13.85 12.73
CA ALA A 170 -8.84 14.75 12.79
C ALA A 170 -9.36 16.12 13.19
N GLN A 171 -8.98 16.60 14.36
CA GLN A 171 -9.38 17.90 14.86
C GLN A 171 -8.15 18.78 15.03
N LEU A 172 -8.28 20.03 14.61
CA LEU A 172 -7.30 21.03 14.94
C LEU A 172 -7.48 21.43 16.39
N SER A 173 -6.44 21.29 17.21
CA SER A 173 -6.52 21.71 18.61
C SER A 173 -5.36 22.61 18.99
N SER A 174 -5.70 23.74 19.61
CA SER A 174 -4.80 24.61 20.37
C SER A 174 -4.46 24.07 21.76
N HIS A 175 -4.45 22.75 21.95
CA HIS A 175 -3.98 22.16 23.22
C HIS A 175 -2.63 22.76 23.56
N LYS A 176 -2.39 23.06 24.85
CA LYS A 176 -1.09 23.57 25.30
C LYS A 176 -0.04 22.57 24.83
N ASP A 177 0.73 22.98 23.83
CA ASP A 177 1.62 22.07 23.14
C ASP A 177 2.84 21.82 24.03
N GLU A 178 2.75 20.75 24.84
CA GLU A 178 3.81 20.35 25.75
C GLU A 178 5.14 20.09 25.02
N ASP A 179 5.07 19.68 23.74
CA ASP A 179 6.23 19.36 22.90
C ASP A 179 6.98 20.64 22.49
N LEU A 180 6.25 21.73 22.22
CA LEU A 180 6.85 23.04 21.93
C LEU A 180 7.39 23.73 23.19
N ARG A 181 7.12 23.19 24.39
CA ARG A 181 7.54 23.73 25.69
C ARG A 181 7.33 25.25 25.79
N LEU A 182 6.22 25.76 25.28
CA LEU A 182 5.89 27.19 25.32
C LEU A 182 5.68 27.59 26.79
N VAL A 183 6.70 28.23 27.37
CA VAL A 183 6.83 28.42 28.84
C VAL A 183 5.84 29.48 29.37
N ASN A 184 5.31 30.36 28.50
CA ASN A 184 4.46 31.48 28.87
C ASN A 184 3.11 31.46 28.11
N THR A 185 2.01 31.77 28.80
CA THR A 185 0.65 31.89 28.24
C THR A 185 0.59 32.84 27.04
N ASN A 186 1.34 33.95 27.07
CA ASN A 186 1.43 34.88 25.93
C ASN A 186 2.10 34.27 24.69
N GLU A 187 3.04 33.34 24.87
CA GLU A 187 3.71 32.66 23.76
C GLU A 187 2.78 31.58 23.17
N ALA A 188 2.04 30.87 24.00
CA ALA A 188 1.03 29.91 23.58
C ALA A 188 -0.09 30.58 22.76
N GLU A 189 -0.56 31.77 23.17
CA GLU A 189 -1.56 32.53 22.41
C GLU A 189 -1.03 32.96 21.03
N ARG A 190 0.20 33.48 20.94
CA ARG A 190 0.81 33.86 19.65
C ARG A 190 1.02 32.66 18.73
N TRP A 191 1.40 31.53 19.31
CA TRP A 191 1.51 30.28 18.57
C TRP A 191 0.15 29.85 18.01
N SER A 192 -0.90 29.85 18.85
CA SER A 192 -2.27 29.55 18.40
C SER A 192 -2.69 30.45 17.24
N ILE A 193 -2.43 31.77 17.32
CA ILE A 193 -2.77 32.71 16.25
C ILE A 193 -2.09 32.34 14.93
N LEU A 194 -0.78 32.01 14.95
CA LEU A 194 -0.08 31.55 13.74
C LEU A 194 -0.73 30.29 13.18
N VAL A 195 -0.97 29.30 14.05
CA VAL A 195 -1.46 28.00 13.62
C VAL A 195 -2.90 28.11 13.10
N ASP A 196 -3.78 28.84 13.78
CA ASP A 196 -5.16 29.09 13.35
C ASP A 196 -5.22 29.79 11.98
N GLY A 197 -4.31 30.74 11.73
CA GLY A 197 -4.18 31.41 10.43
C GLY A 197 -3.76 30.48 9.29
N VAL A 198 -2.93 29.48 9.57
CA VAL A 198 -2.47 28.49 8.56
C VAL A 198 -3.50 27.38 8.39
N ILE A 199 -4.08 26.91 9.49
CA ILE A 199 -5.11 25.88 9.52
C ILE A 199 -6.32 26.27 8.68
N SER A 200 -6.77 27.52 8.79
CA SER A 200 -7.92 28.01 8.02
C SER A 200 -7.67 28.00 6.50
N ASN A 201 -6.41 27.83 6.06
CA ASN A 201 -6.01 27.88 4.66
C ASN A 201 -5.05 26.73 4.30
N MET A 202 -5.34 25.50 4.75
CA MET A 202 -4.58 24.34 4.29
C MET A 202 -4.73 24.15 2.79
N ASP A 203 -3.67 23.62 2.18
CA ASP A 203 -3.55 23.54 0.73
C ASP A 203 -2.67 22.36 0.30
N ASP A 204 -2.48 22.23 -1.02
CA ASP A 204 -1.63 21.18 -1.60
C ASP A 204 -0.17 21.26 -1.12
N LEU A 205 0.33 22.44 -0.73
CA LEU A 205 1.65 22.59 -0.12
C LEU A 205 1.69 22.04 1.31
N THR A 206 0.59 22.16 2.06
CA THR A 206 0.45 21.54 3.39
C THR A 206 0.45 20.02 3.27
N ALA A 207 -0.23 19.48 2.24
CA ALA A 207 -0.16 18.06 1.92
C ALA A 207 1.23 17.62 1.43
N ASP A 208 1.96 18.48 0.71
CA ASP A 208 3.36 18.23 0.34
C ASP A 208 4.27 18.15 1.58
N CYS A 209 4.06 18.98 2.60
CA CYS A 209 4.77 18.88 3.88
C CYS A 209 4.51 17.53 4.56
N LEU A 210 3.26 17.07 4.60
CA LEU A 210 2.89 15.76 5.16
C LEU A 210 3.59 14.62 4.41
N ASP A 211 3.51 14.62 3.08
CA ASP A 211 4.18 13.62 2.25
C ASP A 211 5.70 13.66 2.47
N THR A 212 6.32 14.85 2.51
CA THR A 212 7.78 14.98 2.74
C THR A 212 8.21 14.42 4.09
N ILE A 213 7.52 14.79 5.19
CA ILE A 213 7.84 14.28 6.53
C ILE A 213 7.74 12.76 6.55
N THR A 214 6.65 12.19 6.02
CA THR A 214 6.42 10.74 6.04
C THR A 214 7.39 9.98 5.15
N ILE A 215 7.73 10.49 3.96
CA ILE A 215 8.73 9.89 3.05
C ILE A 215 10.10 9.89 3.71
N GLN A 216 10.54 11.03 4.28
CA GLN A 216 11.83 11.09 4.94
C GLN A 216 11.91 10.18 6.15
N TRP A 217 10.85 10.15 6.95
CA TRP A 217 10.79 9.26 8.10
C TRP A 217 10.83 7.80 7.68
N LEU A 218 10.07 7.39 6.65
CA LEU A 218 10.11 6.02 6.12
C LEU A 218 11.49 5.62 5.57
N ASN A 219 12.27 6.58 5.07
CA ASN A 219 13.60 6.33 4.52
C ASN A 219 14.70 6.29 5.59
N GLN A 220 14.54 7.02 6.70
CA GLN A 220 15.59 7.17 7.72
C GLN A 220 15.31 6.34 8.99
N ALA A 221 14.04 6.15 9.37
CA ALA A 221 13.66 5.50 10.62
C ALA A 221 13.86 3.98 10.56
N LYS A 222 14.55 3.46 11.57
CA LYS A 222 14.80 2.03 11.77
C LYS A 222 13.76 1.40 12.69
N SER A 223 12.99 2.21 13.42
CA SER A 223 11.93 1.76 14.32
C SER A 223 10.73 2.72 14.30
N PRO A 224 9.52 2.28 14.70
CA PRO A 224 8.32 3.13 14.66
C PRO A 224 8.36 4.30 15.65
N ASP A 225 9.29 4.28 16.61
CA ASP A 225 9.41 5.30 17.66
C ASP A 225 10.60 6.25 17.47
N GLU A 226 11.37 6.10 16.39
CA GLU A 226 12.57 6.89 16.12
C GLU A 226 12.22 8.29 15.59
N PHE A 227 12.95 9.28 16.11
CA PHE A 227 12.90 10.66 15.63
C PHE A 227 13.93 10.87 14.52
N ILE A 228 13.55 11.64 13.51
CA ILE A 228 14.46 12.09 12.45
C ILE A 228 14.67 13.59 12.54
N ASP A 229 15.83 14.08 12.10
CA ASP A 229 16.05 15.52 11.92
C ASP A 229 15.31 15.99 10.67
N PHE A 230 14.52 17.05 10.80
CA PHE A 230 13.68 17.59 9.74
C PHE A 230 13.66 19.11 9.76
N SER A 231 13.73 19.74 8.59
CA SER A 231 13.66 21.18 8.43
C SER A 231 12.80 21.60 7.25
N TYR A 232 12.51 22.90 7.15
CA TYR A 232 11.83 23.46 5.98
C TYR A 232 12.58 23.19 4.66
N GLU A 233 13.91 23.01 4.70
CA GLU A 233 14.74 22.80 3.50
C GLU A 233 14.42 21.47 2.83
N ASN A 234 14.11 20.46 3.62
CA ASN A 234 13.71 19.15 3.14
C ASN A 234 12.46 19.23 2.24
N VAL A 235 11.45 19.99 2.65
CA VAL A 235 10.24 20.20 1.84
C VAL A 235 10.56 20.97 0.56
N LEU A 236 11.35 22.05 0.67
CA LEU A 236 11.70 22.87 -0.50
C LEU A 236 12.48 22.08 -1.54
N GLU A 237 13.37 21.19 -1.10
CA GLU A 237 14.16 20.31 -1.97
C GLU A 237 13.27 19.24 -2.64
N LEU A 238 12.45 18.51 -1.88
CA LEU A 238 11.58 17.47 -2.44
C LEU A 238 10.50 18.04 -3.37
N CYS A 239 10.03 19.25 -3.09
CA CYS A 239 9.09 19.97 -3.96
C CYS A 239 9.75 20.64 -5.17
N ASN A 240 11.07 20.50 -5.33
CA ASN A 240 11.85 21.13 -6.40
C ASN A 240 11.57 22.64 -6.53
N MET A 241 11.57 23.33 -5.38
CA MET A 241 11.25 24.75 -5.34
C MET A 241 12.33 25.57 -6.05
N PRO A 242 11.96 26.56 -6.88
CA PRO A 242 12.94 27.35 -7.61
C PRO A 242 13.86 28.14 -6.66
N LYS A 243 15.17 28.00 -6.85
CA LYS A 243 16.17 28.83 -6.16
C LYS A 243 16.37 30.16 -6.91
N ALA A 244 16.52 31.23 -6.15
CA ALA A 244 17.04 32.49 -6.67
C ALA A 244 18.57 32.46 -6.62
N SER A 245 19.24 33.16 -7.53
CA SER A 245 20.69 33.30 -7.53
C SER A 245 21.07 34.77 -7.37
N ALA A 246 21.97 35.05 -6.42
CA ALA A 246 22.61 36.36 -6.27
C ALA A 246 24.08 36.16 -5.91
N ASN A 247 24.97 36.91 -6.55
CA ASN A 247 26.42 36.83 -6.32
C ASN A 247 27.01 35.41 -6.43
N GLY A 248 26.43 34.55 -7.29
CA GLY A 248 26.88 33.16 -7.47
C GLY A 248 26.42 32.19 -6.38
N VAL A 249 25.60 32.63 -5.42
CA VAL A 249 25.01 31.78 -4.39
C VAL A 249 23.54 31.57 -4.69
N GLU A 250 23.12 30.31 -4.77
CA GLU A 250 21.72 29.93 -4.88
C GLU A 250 21.05 29.86 -3.50
N TYR A 251 19.85 30.40 -3.39
CA TYR A 251 19.09 30.42 -2.14
C TYR A 251 17.58 30.35 -2.40
N TYR A 252 16.84 29.78 -1.44
CA TYR A 252 15.38 29.86 -1.44
C TYR A 252 14.90 31.23 -0.94
N ARG A 253 13.84 31.77 -1.55
CA ARG A 253 13.27 33.06 -1.16
C ARG A 253 12.70 32.97 0.26
N ALA A 254 12.87 34.04 1.04
CA ALA A 254 12.39 34.09 2.43
C ALA A 254 10.88 33.77 2.53
N GLU A 255 10.08 34.24 1.57
CA GLU A 255 8.64 33.95 1.51
C GLU A 255 8.34 32.45 1.41
N ASP A 256 9.10 31.71 0.61
CA ASP A 256 8.90 30.27 0.42
C ASP A 256 9.31 29.49 1.69
N LYS A 257 10.41 29.92 2.32
CA LYS A 257 10.86 29.35 3.61
C LYS A 257 9.80 29.53 4.70
N ILE A 258 9.28 30.75 4.87
CA ILE A 258 8.26 31.06 5.88
C ILE A 258 6.97 30.29 5.60
N LYS A 259 6.51 30.23 4.34
CA LYS A 259 5.31 29.47 3.97
C LYS A 259 5.40 27.99 4.35
N VAL A 260 6.56 27.36 4.16
CA VAL A 260 6.78 25.97 4.56
C VAL A 260 6.84 25.83 6.08
N ALA A 261 7.61 26.69 6.75
CA ALA A 261 7.75 26.67 8.21
C ALA A 261 6.40 26.80 8.94
N GLN A 262 5.52 27.66 8.42
CA GLN A 262 4.14 27.82 8.89
C GLN A 262 3.30 26.54 8.74
N ARG A 263 3.45 25.81 7.63
CA ARG A 263 2.71 24.57 7.37
C ARG A 263 3.22 23.41 8.21
N ILE A 264 4.51 23.35 8.50
CA ILE A 264 5.07 22.38 9.45
C ILE A 264 4.48 22.62 10.85
N ALA A 265 4.38 23.88 11.29
CA ALA A 265 3.72 24.24 12.55
C ALA A 265 2.24 23.82 12.59
N ALA A 266 1.51 24.03 11.49
CA ALA A 266 0.11 23.61 11.37
C ALA A 266 -0.05 22.08 11.48
N LEU A 267 0.78 21.31 10.78
CA LEU A 267 0.76 19.84 10.83
C LEU A 267 1.09 19.30 12.23
N ALA A 268 2.02 19.93 12.94
CA ALA A 268 2.36 19.57 14.32
C ALA A 268 1.18 19.79 15.28
N SER A 269 0.28 20.72 14.97
CA SER A 269 -0.88 21.07 15.80
C SER A 269 -2.15 20.25 15.49
N ILE A 270 -2.05 19.25 14.60
CA ILE A 270 -3.18 18.35 14.29
C ILE A 270 -3.25 17.24 15.33
N PHE A 271 -4.41 17.12 15.98
CA PHE A 271 -4.74 16.01 16.86
C PHE A 271 -5.75 15.09 16.19
N ILE A 272 -5.64 13.80 16.47
CA ILE A 272 -6.51 12.76 15.97
C ILE A 272 -7.27 12.18 17.17
N TYR A 273 -8.58 12.40 17.16
CA TYR A 273 -9.51 11.89 18.15
C TYR A 273 -10.08 10.60 17.61
N LEU A 274 -9.79 9.49 18.27
CA LEU A 274 -10.31 8.19 17.88
C LEU A 274 -11.57 7.91 18.68
N ASN A 275 -12.66 7.66 17.96
CA ASN A 275 -13.91 7.21 18.56
C ASN A 275 -13.81 5.68 18.70
N ASP A 276 -13.35 5.21 19.84
CA ASP A 276 -13.53 3.80 20.22
C ASP A 276 -14.99 3.63 20.67
N ASP A 277 -15.88 3.36 19.70
CA ASP A 277 -17.24 2.79 19.86
C ASP A 277 -18.15 3.32 21.00
N ASN A 278 -18.01 4.58 21.45
CA ASN A 278 -18.73 5.08 22.63
C ASN A 278 -18.59 4.11 23.82
N GLU A 279 -17.38 3.62 24.09
CA GLU A 279 -17.13 2.77 25.25
C GLU A 279 -17.39 3.59 26.53
N VAL A 280 -18.54 3.34 27.15
CA VAL A 280 -18.89 3.88 28.46
C VAL A 280 -18.16 3.05 29.50
N VAL A 281 -17.08 3.59 30.04
CA VAL A 281 -16.37 2.98 31.16
C VAL A 281 -17.15 3.29 32.41
N VAL A 282 -17.67 2.25 33.06
CA VAL A 282 -18.27 2.37 34.39
C VAL A 282 -17.13 2.30 35.41
N LEU A 283 -16.91 3.39 36.15
CA LEU A 283 -15.76 3.50 37.06
C LEU A 283 -15.93 2.74 38.39
N ASN A 284 -17.13 2.24 38.70
CA ASN A 284 -17.39 1.54 39.96
C ASN A 284 -17.22 0.03 39.82
N ASP A 285 -16.61 -0.60 40.82
CA ASP A 285 -16.53 -2.05 40.94
C ASP A 285 -17.92 -2.67 41.21
N GLN A 286 -18.15 -3.91 40.73
CA GLN A 286 -19.45 -4.60 40.86
C GLN A 286 -19.92 -4.80 42.31
N ALA A 287 -19.02 -4.62 43.30
CA ALA A 287 -19.29 -4.78 44.71
C ALA A 287 -19.72 -3.48 45.43
N GLU A 288 -19.56 -2.30 44.82
CA GLU A 288 -19.95 -1.04 45.44
C GLU A 288 -21.42 -0.69 45.17
N THR A 289 -22.22 -0.69 46.24
CA THR A 289 -23.61 -0.24 46.22
C THR A 289 -23.67 1.29 46.29
N GLY A 290 -23.38 1.95 45.16
CA GLY A 290 -23.41 3.41 44.99
C GLY A 290 -23.85 3.83 43.59
N GLU A 291 -23.91 5.15 43.33
CA GLU A 291 -24.28 5.74 42.04
C GLU A 291 -23.21 5.41 40.98
N LYS A 292 -23.61 4.81 39.86
CA LYS A 292 -22.69 4.37 38.81
C LYS A 292 -22.21 5.56 37.98
N PHE A 293 -20.90 5.80 37.97
CA PHE A 293 -20.29 6.80 37.09
C PHE A 293 -19.98 6.19 35.73
N GLU A 294 -20.79 6.53 34.75
CA GLU A 294 -20.61 6.21 33.33
C GLU A 294 -19.83 7.33 32.64
N VAL A 295 -18.58 7.06 32.23
CA VAL A 295 -17.74 8.03 31.52
C VAL A 295 -17.45 7.56 30.10
N LYS A 296 -17.52 8.48 29.13
CA LYS A 296 -17.13 8.18 27.75
C LYS A 296 -15.61 8.18 27.63
N ARG A 297 -15.04 7.09 27.12
CA ARG A 297 -13.62 7.03 26.80
C ARG A 297 -13.35 7.75 25.48
N GLU A 298 -12.36 8.64 25.47
CA GLU A 298 -11.91 9.34 24.29
C GLU A 298 -10.38 9.23 24.21
N VAL A 299 -9.86 8.73 23.09
CA VAL A 299 -8.42 8.55 22.88
C VAL A 299 -7.93 9.64 21.93
N ILE A 300 -7.07 10.51 22.46
CA ILE A 300 -6.47 11.61 21.71
C ILE A 300 -5.03 11.22 21.36
N LYS A 301 -4.70 11.29 20.07
CA LYS A 301 -3.34 11.06 19.54
C LYS A 301 -2.87 12.28 18.76
N ARG A 302 -1.57 12.51 18.66
CA ARG A 302 -1.01 13.54 17.77
C ARG A 302 -0.78 12.99 16.37
N LEU A 303 -0.83 13.86 15.36
CA LEU A 303 -0.38 13.51 14.02
C LEU A 303 1.15 13.33 13.99
N PHE A 304 1.88 14.27 14.58
CA PHE A 304 3.32 14.24 14.75
C PHE A 304 3.72 14.54 16.19
N VAL A 305 4.82 13.93 16.63
CA VAL A 305 5.47 14.24 17.90
C VAL A 305 6.79 14.95 17.59
N LEU A 306 7.02 16.07 18.27
CA LEU A 306 8.20 16.89 18.07
C LEU A 306 9.16 16.80 19.26
N ASP A 307 10.45 16.94 18.98
CA ASP A 307 11.51 17.18 19.95
C ASP A 307 12.51 18.20 19.37
N SER A 308 13.32 18.83 20.22
CA SER A 308 14.39 19.76 19.80
C SER A 308 13.95 20.79 18.75
N VAL A 309 12.83 21.49 19.00
CA VAL A 309 12.21 22.40 18.03
C VAL A 309 12.91 23.76 18.00
N VAL A 310 13.24 24.23 16.79
CA VAL A 310 13.75 25.57 16.51
C VAL A 310 12.68 26.40 15.82
N LEU A 311 12.29 27.52 16.44
CA LEU A 311 11.23 28.40 15.96
C LEU A 311 11.80 29.70 15.41
N TRP A 312 11.23 30.19 14.31
CA TRP A 312 11.49 31.56 13.84
C TRP A 312 10.55 32.56 14.49
N ARG A 313 11.09 33.74 14.77
CA ARG A 313 10.34 34.91 15.24
C ARG A 313 10.65 36.13 14.37
N ASP A 314 9.65 36.94 14.09
CA ASP A 314 9.87 38.24 13.47
C ASP A 314 10.66 39.14 14.42
N LYS A 315 11.70 39.79 13.92
CA LYS A 315 12.61 40.61 14.76
C LYS A 315 11.92 41.84 15.36
N ASN A 316 10.92 42.38 14.67
CA ASN A 316 10.27 43.64 15.03
C ASN A 316 9.01 43.39 15.86
N THR A 317 8.17 42.42 15.46
CA THR A 317 6.90 42.11 16.16
C THR A 317 7.08 41.06 17.25
N ASN A 318 8.17 40.28 17.21
CA ASN A 318 8.41 39.13 18.08
C ASN A 318 7.27 38.10 18.01
N GLU A 319 6.58 38.03 16.87
CA GLU A 319 5.58 37.02 16.55
C GLU A 319 6.25 35.77 15.99
N TYR A 320 5.69 34.60 16.25
CA TYR A 320 6.15 33.36 15.65
C TYR A 320 5.94 33.38 14.14
N MET A 321 6.90 32.86 13.39
CA MET A 321 6.84 32.75 11.93
C MET A 321 6.73 31.29 11.46
N GLY A 322 7.03 30.31 12.31
CA GLY A 322 6.91 28.88 12.01
C GLY A 322 8.05 28.05 12.58
N ILE A 323 8.05 26.76 12.27
CA ILE A 323 9.12 25.81 12.65
C ILE A 323 10.21 25.84 11.59
N GLU A 324 11.43 26.19 11.98
CA GLU A 324 12.61 26.16 11.11
C GLU A 324 13.15 24.73 10.98
N SER A 325 13.41 24.09 12.13
CA SER A 325 13.87 22.71 12.21
C SER A 325 13.37 22.05 13.49
N CYS A 326 13.32 20.73 13.49
CA CYS A 326 12.93 19.92 14.64
C CYS A 326 13.38 18.48 14.48
N LYS A 327 13.39 17.74 15.59
CA LYS A 327 13.29 16.28 15.55
C LYS A 327 11.82 15.90 15.49
N ILE A 328 11.45 15.08 14.51
CA ILE A 328 10.05 14.73 14.27
C ILE A 328 9.88 13.22 14.13
N LYS A 329 8.76 12.71 14.63
CA LYS A 329 8.26 11.37 14.30
C LYS A 329 6.74 11.37 14.11
N PRO A 330 6.19 10.46 13.28
CA PRO A 330 4.75 10.19 13.25
C PRO A 330 4.24 9.82 14.64
N GLY A 331 3.08 10.35 15.03
CA GLY A 331 2.43 9.95 16.27
C GLY A 331 1.95 8.50 16.24
N SER A 332 1.50 7.98 17.39
CA SER A 332 1.01 6.60 17.54
C SER A 332 -0.24 6.28 16.70
N PHE A 333 -0.90 7.30 16.14
CA PHE A 333 -1.93 7.11 15.12
C PHE A 333 -1.30 6.77 13.78
N LEU A 334 -0.40 7.62 13.29
CA LEU A 334 0.13 7.54 11.94
C LEU A 334 1.20 6.44 11.79
N SER A 335 2.05 6.23 12.80
CA SER A 335 3.11 5.22 12.81
C SER A 335 2.58 3.80 12.53
N GLY A 336 1.42 3.43 13.08
CA GLY A 336 0.79 2.12 12.83
C GLY A 336 0.35 1.90 11.36
N TYR A 337 0.14 2.97 10.60
CA TYR A 337 -0.19 2.91 9.16
C TYR A 337 1.05 3.06 8.27
N LEU A 338 2.18 3.55 8.81
CA LEU A 338 3.42 3.75 8.07
C LEU A 338 4.38 2.56 8.23
N TYR A 339 4.50 2.01 9.45
CA TYR A 339 5.53 1.04 9.82
C TYR A 339 4.91 -0.29 10.29
N GLY A 340 5.39 -1.42 9.74
CA GLY A 340 4.95 -2.79 10.10
C GLY A 340 4.22 -3.55 8.98
N SER A 341 3.87 -4.81 9.23
CA SER A 341 3.28 -5.75 8.25
C SER A 341 1.89 -5.37 7.71
N ASN A 342 1.21 -4.42 8.35
CA ASN A 342 -0.11 -3.94 7.93
C ASN A 342 -0.04 -2.76 6.95
N SER A 343 1.13 -2.09 6.80
CA SER A 343 1.26 -0.98 5.86
C SER A 343 1.51 -1.52 4.45
N THR A 344 0.43 -1.67 3.67
CA THR A 344 0.60 -1.86 2.23
C THR A 344 1.31 -0.62 1.68
N THR A 345 2.47 -0.80 1.05
CA THR A 345 3.21 0.31 0.43
C THR A 345 2.67 0.57 -0.98
N ALA A 346 2.33 1.82 -1.27
CA ALA A 346 2.07 2.33 -2.62
C ALA A 346 3.31 3.11 -3.11
N LEU A 347 3.42 3.27 -4.42
CA LEU A 347 4.47 4.07 -5.03
C LEU A 347 3.87 5.39 -5.52
N LEU A 348 4.35 6.49 -4.93
CA LEU A 348 3.97 7.86 -5.30
C LEU A 348 4.99 8.40 -6.31
N SER A 349 4.54 8.84 -7.47
CA SER A 349 5.44 9.53 -8.41
C SER A 349 6.01 10.80 -7.78
N LYS A 350 7.32 11.02 -7.94
CA LYS A 350 8.03 12.21 -7.49
C LYS A 350 7.40 13.50 -8.05
N LYS A 351 6.77 13.43 -9.23
CA LYS A 351 5.99 14.53 -9.82
C LYS A 351 4.88 15.05 -8.92
N ALA A 352 4.33 14.22 -8.02
CA ALA A 352 3.36 14.68 -7.03
C ALA A 352 3.93 15.79 -6.14
N LEU A 353 5.24 15.77 -5.83
CA LEU A 353 5.92 16.80 -5.05
C LEU A 353 6.52 17.89 -5.95
N GLU A 354 7.14 17.54 -7.07
CA GLU A 354 7.80 18.51 -7.97
C GLU A 354 6.83 19.49 -8.66
N TYR A 355 5.58 19.09 -8.86
CA TYR A 355 4.60 20.00 -9.44
C TYR A 355 4.42 21.23 -8.54
N ASN A 356 4.21 22.41 -9.13
CA ASN A 356 3.88 23.59 -8.33
C ASN A 356 2.52 23.42 -7.62
N SER A 357 2.51 23.51 -6.29
CA SER A 357 1.33 23.30 -5.44
C SER A 357 0.14 24.22 -5.76
N TYR A 358 0.38 25.42 -6.28
CA TYR A 358 -0.68 26.34 -6.66
C TYR A 358 -1.19 26.09 -8.10
N ARG A 359 -0.27 26.01 -9.07
CA ARG A 359 -0.62 25.92 -10.50
C ARG A 359 -1.12 24.53 -10.91
N HIS A 360 -0.58 23.49 -10.30
CA HIS A 360 -0.81 22.09 -10.67
C HIS A 360 -1.48 21.30 -9.53
N LYS A 361 -2.26 21.98 -8.68
CA LYS A 361 -2.99 21.34 -7.57
C LYS A 361 -3.83 20.13 -8.01
N PHE A 362 -4.48 20.22 -9.16
CA PHE A 362 -5.32 19.15 -9.67
C PHE A 362 -4.49 17.93 -10.08
N HIS A 363 -3.34 18.14 -10.72
CA HIS A 363 -2.37 17.08 -11.02
C HIS A 363 -1.92 16.38 -9.74
N LYS A 364 -1.48 17.13 -8.72
CA LYS A 364 -1.03 16.56 -7.45
C LYS A 364 -2.07 15.66 -6.79
N ARG A 365 -3.30 16.16 -6.67
CA ARG A 365 -4.42 15.41 -6.07
C ARG A 365 -4.73 14.14 -6.85
N LEU A 366 -4.73 14.22 -8.18
CA LEU A 366 -4.96 13.06 -9.03
C LEU A 366 -3.84 12.03 -8.88
N ILE A 367 -2.57 12.43 -8.88
CA ILE A 367 -1.43 11.51 -8.71
C ILE A 367 -1.51 10.81 -7.35
N ARG A 368 -1.79 11.55 -6.27
CA ARG A 368 -1.98 10.98 -4.92
C ARG A 368 -3.09 9.94 -4.88
N TYR A 369 -4.23 10.22 -5.52
CA TYR A 369 -5.34 9.29 -5.62
C TYR A 369 -5.02 8.06 -6.47
N LEU A 370 -4.39 8.25 -7.63
CA LEU A 370 -4.01 7.16 -8.53
C LEU A 370 -3.00 6.22 -7.86
N SER A 371 -2.02 6.76 -7.14
CA SER A 371 -1.03 5.96 -6.40
C SER A 371 -1.70 5.01 -5.40
N TRP A 372 -2.68 5.52 -4.67
CA TRP A 372 -3.50 4.73 -3.74
C TRP A 372 -4.41 3.72 -4.48
N GLN A 373 -5.13 4.18 -5.50
CA GLN A 373 -6.08 3.33 -6.24
C GLN A 373 -5.40 2.22 -7.02
N TRP A 374 -4.24 2.46 -7.63
CA TRP A 374 -3.52 1.43 -8.37
C TRP A 374 -3.05 0.33 -7.45
N ARG A 375 -2.57 0.64 -6.24
CA ARG A 375 -2.18 -0.40 -5.29
C ARG A 375 -3.37 -1.28 -4.90
N ILE A 376 -4.54 -0.69 -4.64
CA ILE A 376 -5.78 -1.44 -4.40
C ILE A 376 -6.15 -2.28 -5.64
N ARG A 377 -6.16 -1.68 -6.83
CA ARG A 377 -6.59 -2.36 -8.07
C ARG A 377 -5.63 -3.44 -8.52
N GLN A 378 -4.33 -3.33 -8.21
CA GLN A 378 -3.35 -4.39 -8.43
C GLN A 378 -3.67 -5.61 -7.58
N GLN A 379 -3.96 -5.42 -6.29
CA GLN A 379 -4.34 -6.51 -5.39
C GLN A 379 -5.56 -7.30 -5.89
N TYR A 380 -6.51 -6.64 -6.57
CA TYR A 380 -7.70 -7.28 -7.14
C TYR A 380 -7.61 -7.57 -8.65
N SER A 381 -6.46 -7.35 -9.30
CA SER A 381 -6.29 -7.49 -10.76
C SER A 381 -7.30 -6.70 -11.62
N THR A 382 -7.74 -5.53 -11.13
CA THR A 382 -8.74 -4.67 -11.79
C THR A 382 -8.16 -3.35 -12.30
N LEU A 383 -6.90 -3.32 -12.74
CA LEU A 383 -6.22 -2.09 -13.19
C LEU A 383 -6.97 -1.38 -14.33
N LYS A 384 -7.57 -2.12 -15.26
CA LYS A 384 -8.31 -1.59 -16.42
C LYS A 384 -9.73 -1.09 -16.08
N ARG A 385 -10.17 -1.17 -14.83
CA ARG A 385 -11.52 -0.75 -14.45
C ARG A 385 -11.69 0.77 -14.70
N PRO A 386 -12.78 1.22 -15.34
CA PRO A 386 -13.01 2.65 -15.51
C PRO A 386 -13.20 3.39 -14.17
N TYR A 387 -12.67 4.60 -14.06
CA TYR A 387 -12.98 5.58 -13.02
C TYR A 387 -14.20 6.41 -13.45
N SER A 388 -15.12 6.73 -12.53
CA SER A 388 -16.20 7.64 -12.87
C SER A 388 -15.69 9.07 -12.98
N ILE A 389 -16.21 9.84 -13.93
CA ILE A 389 -15.86 11.26 -14.07
C ILE A 389 -16.55 12.08 -12.98
N GLY A 390 -17.88 11.95 -12.86
CA GLY A 390 -18.70 12.65 -11.87
C GLY A 390 -19.02 11.83 -10.63
N GLY A 391 -19.77 12.47 -9.71
CA GLY A 391 -20.15 11.90 -8.42
C GLY A 391 -19.14 12.21 -7.31
N GLU A 392 -19.51 11.91 -6.06
CA GLU A 392 -18.70 12.21 -4.88
C GLU A 392 -17.32 11.54 -4.91
N LYS A 393 -17.24 10.33 -5.49
CA LYS A 393 -16.02 9.54 -5.66
C LYS A 393 -15.43 9.61 -7.08
N GLY A 394 -15.95 10.48 -7.93
CA GLY A 394 -15.46 10.65 -9.31
C GLY A 394 -14.19 11.48 -9.39
N LEU A 395 -13.49 11.39 -10.51
CA LEU A 395 -12.22 12.11 -10.76
C LEU A 395 -12.33 13.62 -10.53
N LEU A 396 -13.47 14.23 -10.89
CA LEU A 396 -13.68 15.66 -10.66
C LEU A 396 -13.70 16.01 -9.16
N SER A 397 -14.37 15.21 -8.35
CA SER A 397 -14.43 15.39 -6.89
C SER A 397 -13.08 15.10 -6.23
N VAL A 398 -12.38 14.07 -6.70
CA VAL A 398 -11.01 13.72 -6.29
C VAL A 398 -10.05 14.88 -6.53
N MET A 399 -10.11 15.54 -7.68
CA MET A 399 -9.26 16.70 -7.93
C MET A 399 -9.78 17.96 -7.22
N GLY A 400 -11.05 17.99 -6.79
CA GLY A 400 -11.70 19.20 -6.30
C GLY A 400 -12.01 20.20 -7.42
N ILE A 401 -12.29 19.71 -8.63
CA ILE A 401 -12.77 20.51 -9.74
C ILE A 401 -14.29 20.62 -9.63
N THR A 402 -14.78 21.81 -9.30
CA THR A 402 -16.22 22.10 -9.32
C THR A 402 -16.66 22.44 -10.74
N PRO A 403 -17.67 21.75 -11.31
CA PRO A 403 -18.20 22.07 -12.63
C PRO A 403 -18.65 23.53 -12.70
N THR A 404 -18.10 24.31 -13.64
CA THR A 404 -18.45 25.72 -13.76
C THR A 404 -19.85 25.86 -14.34
N LYS A 405 -20.77 26.50 -13.61
CA LYS A 405 -22.13 26.78 -14.09
C LYS A 405 -22.06 27.53 -15.43
N GLY A 406 -22.69 26.97 -16.46
CA GLY A 406 -22.74 27.56 -17.80
C GLY A 406 -21.49 27.37 -18.67
N ARG A 407 -20.42 26.71 -18.19
CA ARG A 407 -19.22 26.40 -18.99
C ARG A 407 -18.75 24.94 -18.81
N PRO A 408 -19.61 23.94 -19.06
CA PRO A 408 -19.26 22.53 -18.88
C PRO A 408 -18.11 22.06 -19.79
N THR A 409 -17.96 22.66 -20.98
CA THR A 409 -16.86 22.35 -21.90
C THR A 409 -15.50 22.63 -21.28
N ARG A 410 -15.36 23.74 -20.54
CA ARG A 410 -14.11 24.09 -19.85
C ARG A 410 -13.74 23.06 -18.78
N THR A 411 -14.73 22.49 -18.09
CA THR A 411 -14.49 21.42 -17.09
C THR A 411 -14.03 20.13 -17.76
N ARG A 412 -14.60 19.76 -18.92
CA ARG A 412 -14.12 18.65 -19.76
C ARG A 412 -12.68 18.89 -20.20
N GLU A 413 -12.41 20.01 -20.86
CA GLU A 413 -11.07 20.37 -21.35
C GLU A 413 -10.03 20.38 -20.22
N GLN A 414 -10.40 20.89 -19.04
CA GLN A 414 -9.51 20.91 -17.89
C GLN A 414 -9.13 19.49 -17.43
N LEU A 415 -10.09 18.57 -17.33
CA LEU A 415 -9.82 17.17 -16.98
C LEU A 415 -8.93 16.51 -18.03
N GLU A 416 -9.26 16.65 -19.31
CA GLU A 416 -8.51 16.07 -20.42
C GLU A 416 -7.08 16.63 -20.48
N ASN A 417 -6.90 17.93 -20.30
CA ASN A 417 -5.57 18.56 -20.27
C ASN A 417 -4.72 18.03 -19.12
N ILE A 418 -5.29 17.87 -17.92
CA ILE A 418 -4.56 17.27 -16.78
C ILE A 418 -4.12 15.85 -17.13
N LEU A 419 -4.99 15.03 -17.71
CA LEU A 419 -4.64 13.65 -18.10
C LEU A 419 -3.57 13.62 -19.20
N ASN A 420 -3.67 14.52 -20.19
CA ASN A 420 -2.67 14.66 -21.25
C ASN A 420 -1.30 15.09 -20.69
N ASP A 421 -1.26 16.02 -19.74
CA ASP A 421 -0.02 16.44 -19.08
C ASP A 421 0.61 15.26 -18.33
N LEU A 422 -0.19 14.50 -17.59
CA LEU A 422 0.29 13.33 -16.84
C LEU A 422 0.79 12.21 -17.77
N GLU A 423 0.15 11.99 -18.92
CA GLU A 423 0.60 10.99 -19.91
C GLU A 423 1.90 11.45 -20.59
N LYS A 424 1.97 12.72 -20.97
CA LYS A 424 3.16 13.32 -21.59
C LYS A 424 4.39 13.28 -20.67
N GLU A 425 4.19 13.46 -19.37
CA GLU A 425 5.25 13.40 -18.36
C GLU A 425 5.49 11.98 -17.82
N ASN A 426 4.91 10.94 -18.44
CA ASN A 426 5.03 9.53 -18.05
C ASN A 426 4.57 9.21 -16.61
N VAL A 427 3.76 10.07 -16.00
CA VAL A 427 3.16 9.80 -14.69
C VAL A 427 2.04 8.76 -14.80
N ILE A 428 1.37 8.72 -15.94
CA ILE A 428 0.46 7.64 -16.36
C ILE A 428 0.97 7.09 -17.69
N SER A 429 0.77 5.80 -17.98
CA SER A 429 1.15 5.26 -19.29
C SER A 429 0.14 5.58 -20.38
N HIS A 430 -1.14 5.62 -20.02
CA HIS A 430 -2.22 5.84 -20.97
C HIS A 430 -3.53 6.21 -20.27
N TRP A 431 -4.35 7.03 -20.94
CA TRP A 431 -5.75 7.22 -20.59
C TRP A 431 -6.68 7.17 -21.81
N ALA A 432 -7.90 6.68 -21.61
CA ALA A 432 -8.94 6.68 -22.64
C ALA A 432 -10.33 6.67 -22.01
N TYR A 433 -11.34 7.15 -22.76
CA TYR A 433 -12.73 6.90 -22.40
C TYR A 433 -13.05 5.41 -22.52
N ALA A 434 -13.82 4.88 -21.56
CA ALA A 434 -14.22 3.48 -21.54
C ALA A 434 -15.20 3.12 -22.67
N GLU A 435 -15.97 4.11 -23.10
CA GLU A 435 -16.92 4.05 -24.20
C GLU A 435 -16.59 5.17 -25.20
N GLU A 436 -16.87 4.97 -26.48
CA GLU A 436 -16.66 6.00 -27.49
C GLU A 436 -17.50 7.25 -27.19
N LEU A 437 -16.87 8.41 -27.33
CA LEU A 437 -17.53 9.69 -27.15
C LEU A 437 -18.51 9.96 -28.30
N ASP A 438 -19.80 9.92 -27.99
CA ASP A 438 -20.86 10.48 -28.82
C ASP A 438 -20.83 12.02 -28.77
N GLU A 439 -20.10 12.62 -29.71
CA GLU A 439 -19.98 14.08 -29.86
C GLU A 439 -21.33 14.76 -30.18
N THR A 440 -22.34 14.02 -30.66
CA THR A 440 -23.66 14.61 -30.96
C THR A 440 -24.42 15.03 -29.70
N LYS A 441 -24.20 14.35 -28.58
CA LYS A 441 -24.79 14.67 -27.27
C LYS A 441 -24.11 15.86 -26.60
N ILE A 442 -22.92 16.25 -27.05
CA ILE A 442 -22.13 17.31 -26.45
C ILE A 442 -22.64 18.65 -26.98
N GLY A 443 -23.02 19.54 -26.07
CA GLY A 443 -23.67 20.82 -26.41
C GLY A 443 -25.19 20.83 -26.20
N GLU A 444 -25.82 19.67 -26.01
CA GLU A 444 -27.25 19.59 -25.66
C GLU A 444 -27.55 20.14 -24.25
N ARG A 445 -28.82 20.46 -23.97
CA ARG A 445 -29.20 20.95 -22.63
C ARG A 445 -28.85 19.91 -21.55
N ASN A 446 -28.07 20.32 -20.54
CA ASN A 446 -27.63 19.48 -19.43
C ASN A 446 -26.78 18.25 -19.83
N TRP A 447 -26.15 18.27 -21.01
CA TRP A 447 -25.28 17.17 -21.48
C TRP A 447 -24.24 16.74 -20.45
N PHE A 448 -23.65 17.70 -19.73
CA PHE A 448 -22.60 17.42 -18.76
C PHE A 448 -23.06 16.50 -17.64
N LYS A 449 -24.24 16.74 -17.07
CA LYS A 449 -24.79 15.93 -15.96
C LYS A 449 -25.38 14.61 -16.45
N ASN A 450 -26.07 14.65 -17.60
CA ASN A 450 -26.85 13.52 -18.07
C ASN A 450 -26.03 12.48 -18.83
N TYR A 451 -24.94 12.92 -19.46
CA TYR A 451 -24.07 12.12 -20.32
C TYR A 451 -22.63 12.11 -19.80
N TYR A 452 -21.89 13.23 -19.90
CA TYR A 452 -20.44 13.26 -19.63
C TYR A 452 -20.05 12.78 -18.23
N SER A 453 -20.75 13.25 -17.20
CA SER A 453 -20.46 12.89 -15.79
C SER A 453 -20.64 11.40 -15.50
N LYS A 454 -21.39 10.67 -16.34
CA LYS A 454 -21.65 9.24 -16.18
C LYS A 454 -20.66 8.36 -16.95
N LEU A 455 -19.84 8.96 -17.81
CA LEU A 455 -18.81 8.22 -18.53
C LEU A 455 -17.72 7.72 -17.57
N GLY A 456 -17.04 6.67 -18.01
CA GLY A 456 -15.86 6.13 -17.37
C GLY A 456 -14.58 6.50 -18.11
N ILE A 457 -13.50 6.74 -17.38
CA ILE A 457 -12.15 6.90 -17.95
C ILE A 457 -11.26 5.78 -17.42
N ILE A 458 -10.56 5.09 -18.30
CA ILE A 458 -9.53 4.12 -17.96
C ILE A 458 -8.20 4.89 -17.86
N ILE A 459 -7.49 4.75 -16.73
CA ILE A 459 -6.18 5.37 -16.50
C ILE A 459 -5.22 4.27 -16.03
N LEU A 460 -4.19 4.01 -16.83
CA LEU A 460 -3.24 2.93 -16.58
C LEU A 460 -1.97 3.44 -15.88
N PRO A 461 -1.42 2.67 -14.93
CA PRO A 461 -0.16 3.00 -14.30
C PRO A 461 0.99 2.99 -15.33
N PRO A 462 2.05 3.76 -15.10
CA PRO A 462 3.26 3.71 -15.90
C PRO A 462 3.91 2.32 -15.83
N LYS A 463 4.70 1.98 -16.85
CA LYS A 463 5.21 0.61 -17.02
C LYS A 463 6.14 0.21 -15.87
N GLU A 464 6.88 1.15 -15.30
CA GLU A 464 7.77 0.90 -14.15
C GLU A 464 6.97 0.40 -12.93
N LEU A 465 5.77 0.95 -12.71
CA LEU A 465 4.90 0.56 -11.59
C LEU A 465 4.21 -0.81 -11.78
N MET A 466 4.15 -1.33 -13.01
CA MET A 466 3.61 -2.67 -13.27
C MET A 466 4.61 -3.79 -12.92
N ASN A 467 5.91 -3.50 -12.89
CA ASN A 467 6.97 -4.50 -12.69
C ASN A 467 7.60 -4.48 -11.28
N ASN A 468 7.60 -3.33 -10.58
CA ASN A 468 8.50 -3.11 -9.42
C ASN A 468 7.91 -3.35 -8.02
N ILE A 469 6.60 -3.58 -7.87
CA ILE A 469 5.98 -3.62 -6.53
C ILE A 469 6.16 -4.98 -5.82
N ASP A 470 6.38 -6.07 -6.57
CA ASP A 470 6.53 -7.42 -6.01
C ASP A 470 7.91 -7.67 -5.36
N SER A 471 8.93 -6.85 -5.66
CA SER A 471 10.28 -6.98 -5.10
C SER A 471 10.45 -6.26 -3.74
N MET A 472 9.67 -5.21 -3.47
CA MET A 472 9.82 -4.38 -2.25
C MET A 472 9.22 -5.03 -0.99
N VAL A 473 8.14 -5.81 -1.14
CA VAL A 473 7.53 -6.57 -0.03
C VAL A 473 8.49 -7.65 0.49
N LYS A 474 9.34 -8.20 -0.38
CA LYS A 474 10.34 -9.23 -0.02
C LYS A 474 11.52 -8.64 0.77
N LYS A 475 11.98 -7.43 0.46
CA LYS A 475 13.17 -6.83 1.10
C LYS A 475 12.96 -6.43 2.58
N LYS A 476 11.83 -5.79 2.92
CA LYS A 476 11.55 -5.42 4.33
C LYS A 476 11.29 -6.64 5.25
N ALA A 477 10.79 -7.74 4.70
CA ALA A 477 10.60 -8.99 5.45
C ALA A 477 11.94 -9.67 5.78
N ILE A 478 12.91 -9.62 4.87
CA ILE A 478 14.25 -10.20 5.05
C ILE A 478 15.08 -9.37 6.05
N ASP A 479 15.04 -8.03 5.95
CA ASP A 479 15.74 -7.12 6.88
C ASP A 479 15.25 -7.22 8.34
N MET A 480 13.98 -7.61 8.54
CA MET A 480 13.42 -7.86 9.88
C MET A 480 13.74 -9.26 10.42
N GLN A 481 14.00 -10.24 9.54
CA GLN A 481 14.38 -11.60 9.94
C GLN A 481 15.89 -11.71 10.27
N GLU A 482 16.76 -10.96 9.59
CA GLU A 482 18.21 -11.01 9.84
C GLU A 482 18.68 -10.29 11.11
N LYS A 483 17.83 -9.47 11.76
CA LYS A 483 18.19 -8.76 13.00
C LYS A 483 17.72 -9.41 14.30
N GLN A 484 17.09 -10.59 14.25
CA GLN A 484 16.58 -11.27 15.45
C GLN A 484 17.33 -12.54 15.86
N GLU A 485 18.37 -12.95 15.14
CA GLU A 485 19.23 -14.06 15.57
C GLU A 485 20.46 -13.55 16.31
N ASP A 486 20.30 -13.19 17.59
CA ASP A 486 21.35 -13.43 18.58
C ASP A 486 20.78 -13.54 20.01
N HIS A 487 20.79 -14.79 20.48
CA HIS A 487 20.85 -15.29 21.87
C HIS A 487 19.85 -14.75 22.90
N TYR A 488 18.96 -15.62 23.43
CA TYR A 488 18.87 -15.97 24.86
C TYR A 488 18.02 -17.23 25.08
N ILE A 489 18.48 -18.07 26.02
CA ILE A 489 17.97 -19.39 26.40
C ILE A 489 16.78 -19.27 27.38
N ALA A 490 15.77 -20.11 27.13
CA ALA A 490 14.68 -20.63 27.97
C ALA A 490 14.38 -20.00 29.36
N GLU A 491 13.11 -19.67 29.59
CA GLU A 491 12.26 -20.40 30.56
C GLU A 491 10.75 -20.09 30.37
N THR A 492 9.95 -21.11 30.64
CA THR A 492 8.51 -21.28 30.41
C THR A 492 7.59 -20.36 31.22
N VAL A 493 6.55 -19.81 30.58
CA VAL A 493 5.20 -19.69 31.16
C VAL A 493 4.14 -19.94 30.08
N LYS A 494 3.26 -20.91 30.35
CA LYS A 494 2.12 -21.31 29.52
C LYS A 494 1.11 -20.16 29.36
N GLN A 495 0.80 -19.79 28.13
CA GLN A 495 -0.48 -19.15 27.76
C GLN A 495 -1.09 -19.90 26.59
N THR A 496 -2.35 -20.28 26.75
CA THR A 496 -3.23 -20.91 25.77
C THR A 496 -3.35 -20.07 24.49
N PRO A 497 -3.25 -20.65 23.28
CA PRO A 497 -3.56 -19.92 22.06
C PRO A 497 -5.08 -19.92 21.85
N GLU A 498 -5.74 -18.80 22.12
CA GLU A 498 -7.01 -18.50 21.44
C GLU A 498 -6.69 -18.39 19.95
N GLY A 499 -7.02 -19.43 19.18
CA GLY A 499 -6.90 -19.39 17.72
C GLY A 499 -7.82 -18.30 17.18
N SER A 500 -7.29 -17.39 16.37
CA SER A 500 -8.12 -16.39 15.70
C SER A 500 -9.18 -17.10 14.84
N GLU A 501 -10.38 -16.51 14.74
CA GLU A 501 -11.51 -17.09 14.00
C GLU A 501 -11.16 -17.44 12.55
N ASP A 502 -10.20 -16.74 11.96
CA ASP A 502 -9.68 -16.98 10.61
C ASP A 502 -8.86 -18.29 10.52
N VAL A 503 -8.04 -18.59 11.53
CA VAL A 503 -7.24 -19.83 11.55
C VAL A 503 -8.13 -21.07 11.70
N ILE A 504 -9.19 -20.98 12.52
CA ILE A 504 -10.15 -22.07 12.68
C ILE A 504 -10.90 -22.33 11.37
N ARG A 505 -11.22 -21.26 10.64
CA ARG A 505 -11.90 -21.36 9.34
C ARG A 505 -11.02 -21.99 8.27
N GLU A 506 -9.76 -21.56 8.16
CA GLU A 506 -8.80 -22.18 7.25
C GLU A 506 -8.68 -23.68 7.53
N LYS A 507 -8.67 -24.07 8.81
CA LYS A 507 -8.62 -25.47 9.22
C LYS A 507 -9.86 -26.26 8.82
N ILE A 508 -11.05 -25.69 8.99
CA ILE A 508 -12.31 -26.32 8.57
C ILE A 508 -12.36 -26.48 7.05
N MET A 509 -11.93 -25.47 6.29
CA MET A 509 -11.86 -25.55 4.83
C MET A 509 -10.83 -26.60 4.37
N TYR A 510 -9.69 -26.70 5.05
CA TYR A 510 -8.70 -27.72 4.78
C TYR A 510 -9.27 -29.14 4.94
N GLN A 511 -9.98 -29.42 6.03
CA GLN A 511 -10.60 -30.74 6.23
C GLN A 511 -11.71 -31.03 5.20
N HIS A 512 -12.48 -30.00 4.83
CA HIS A 512 -13.54 -30.16 3.83
C HIS A 512 -12.98 -30.45 2.43
N MET A 513 -11.88 -29.80 2.04
CA MET A 513 -11.31 -29.90 0.70
C MET A 513 -10.30 -31.04 0.53
N HIS A 514 -9.53 -31.36 1.57
CA HIS A 514 -8.40 -32.30 1.45
C HIS A 514 -8.63 -33.65 2.13
N GLN A 515 -9.55 -33.74 3.11
CA GLN A 515 -9.83 -35.00 3.81
C GLN A 515 -11.17 -35.63 3.42
N ASN A 516 -11.82 -35.15 2.34
CA ASN A 516 -13.10 -35.63 1.82
C ASN A 516 -14.24 -35.68 2.86
N LYS A 517 -14.17 -34.91 3.94
CA LYS A 517 -15.26 -34.78 4.91
C LYS A 517 -16.29 -33.77 4.40
N THR A 518 -17.56 -34.11 4.47
CA THR A 518 -18.63 -33.19 4.12
C THR A 518 -18.81 -32.11 5.20
N MET A 519 -19.28 -30.93 4.80
CA MET A 519 -19.60 -29.86 5.76
C MET A 519 -20.66 -30.26 6.80
N ARG A 520 -21.44 -31.31 6.54
CA ARG A 520 -22.37 -31.88 7.52
C ARG A 520 -21.64 -32.68 8.58
N GLU A 521 -20.71 -33.55 8.18
CA GLU A 521 -19.90 -34.35 9.11
C GLU A 521 -19.03 -33.45 10.00
N ILE A 522 -18.40 -32.41 9.44
CA ILE A 522 -17.62 -31.44 10.23
C ILE A 522 -18.53 -30.66 11.20
N ALA A 523 -19.75 -30.29 10.77
CA ALA A 523 -20.70 -29.63 11.65
C ALA A 523 -21.16 -30.52 12.81
N ASP A 524 -21.37 -31.81 12.55
CA ASP A 524 -21.71 -32.81 13.56
C ASP A 524 -20.55 -33.02 14.55
N GLU A 525 -19.30 -33.07 14.07
CA GLU A 525 -18.10 -33.15 14.92
C GLU A 525 -17.94 -31.94 15.87
N ILE A 526 -18.27 -30.74 15.41
CA ILE A 526 -18.23 -29.50 16.20
C ILE A 526 -19.48 -29.37 17.11
N GLY A 527 -20.56 -30.11 16.80
CA GLY A 527 -21.85 -30.00 17.49
C GLY A 527 -22.60 -28.71 17.13
N LEU A 528 -22.53 -28.31 15.86
CA LEU A 528 -23.21 -27.15 15.27
C LEU A 528 -24.16 -27.59 14.15
N SER A 529 -25.14 -26.75 13.81
CA SER A 529 -25.94 -27.00 12.62
C SER A 529 -25.10 -26.75 11.35
N PRO A 530 -25.27 -27.54 10.26
CA PRO A 530 -24.55 -27.33 9.00
C PRO A 530 -24.75 -25.92 8.42
N ALA A 531 -25.92 -25.31 8.66
CA ALA A 531 -26.21 -23.94 8.25
C ALA A 531 -25.40 -22.92 9.06
N THR A 532 -25.18 -23.16 10.36
CA THR A 532 -24.36 -22.29 11.22
C THR A 532 -22.89 -22.37 10.82
N LEU A 533 -22.37 -23.58 10.60
CA LEU A 533 -20.98 -23.77 10.16
C LEU A 533 -20.74 -23.15 8.78
N SER A 534 -21.66 -23.34 7.83
CA SER A 534 -21.58 -22.72 6.50
C SER A 534 -21.61 -21.19 6.56
N ARG A 535 -22.43 -20.59 7.44
CA ARG A 535 -22.46 -19.13 7.63
C ARG A 535 -21.18 -18.61 8.28
N PHE A 536 -20.61 -19.36 9.22
CA PHE A 536 -19.30 -19.07 9.81
C PHE A 536 -18.23 -19.06 8.71
N CYS A 537 -18.06 -20.15 7.95
CA CYS A 537 -17.02 -20.27 6.93
C CYS A 537 -17.12 -19.22 5.80
N ASN A 538 -18.34 -18.79 5.46
CA ASN A 538 -18.59 -17.81 4.40
C ASN A 538 -18.59 -16.34 4.86
N ASN A 539 -18.22 -16.03 6.10
CA ASN A 539 -18.23 -14.65 6.63
C ASN A 539 -19.63 -13.99 6.61
N LYS A 540 -20.69 -14.81 6.75
CA LYS A 540 -22.08 -14.34 6.73
C LYS A 540 -22.69 -14.21 8.13
N MET A 541 -21.91 -14.42 9.19
CA MET A 541 -22.33 -14.17 10.58
C MET A 541 -21.90 -12.76 11.01
N LYS A 542 -22.86 -11.91 11.37
CA LYS A 542 -22.60 -10.56 11.89
C LYS A 542 -22.03 -10.56 13.32
N ARG A 543 -22.29 -11.60 14.12
CA ARG A 543 -21.75 -11.81 15.46
C ARG A 543 -21.79 -13.30 15.81
N ILE A 544 -20.70 -13.85 16.34
CA ILE A 544 -20.65 -15.24 16.81
C ILE A 544 -21.09 -15.28 18.27
N SER A 545 -22.04 -16.16 18.60
CA SER A 545 -22.45 -16.35 19.99
C SER A 545 -21.36 -17.06 20.77
N LYS A 546 -21.15 -16.69 22.05
CA LYS A 546 -20.13 -17.29 22.94
C LYS A 546 -20.12 -18.83 22.93
N SER A 547 -21.29 -19.45 22.94
CA SER A 547 -21.43 -20.93 22.87
C SER A 547 -20.93 -21.56 21.57
N VAL A 548 -21.04 -20.87 20.44
CA VAL A 548 -20.54 -21.34 19.14
C VAL A 548 -19.02 -21.17 19.07
N ASN A 549 -18.50 -20.05 19.58
CA ASN A 549 -17.06 -19.80 19.61
C ASN A 549 -16.32 -20.83 20.49
N GLU A 550 -16.87 -21.13 21.68
CA GLU A 550 -16.31 -22.16 22.57
C GLU A 550 -16.27 -23.56 21.92
N LYS A 551 -17.27 -23.90 21.11
CA LYS A 551 -17.29 -25.18 20.36
C LYS A 551 -16.25 -25.22 19.24
N LEU A 552 -16.10 -24.12 18.52
CA LEU A 552 -15.10 -23.99 17.45
C LEU A 552 -13.67 -24.07 17.99
N ASN A 553 -13.38 -23.35 19.08
CA ASN A 553 -12.07 -23.38 19.75
C ASN A 553 -11.74 -24.77 20.28
N LYS A 554 -12.67 -25.43 20.98
CA LYS A 554 -12.46 -26.79 21.50
C LYS A 554 -12.24 -27.82 20.38
N TRP A 555 -12.92 -27.67 19.25
CA TRP A 555 -12.70 -28.54 18.11
C TRP A 555 -11.32 -28.28 17.49
N TYR A 556 -10.93 -27.01 17.34
CA TYR A 556 -9.63 -26.63 16.80
C TYR A 556 -8.47 -27.17 17.65
N GLU A 557 -8.54 -27.02 18.98
CA GLU A 557 -7.56 -27.60 19.92
C GLU A 557 -7.45 -29.12 19.76
N ARG A 558 -8.57 -29.83 19.60
CA ARG A 558 -8.57 -31.28 19.36
C ARG A 558 -7.89 -31.66 18.05
N GLN A 559 -8.11 -30.90 16.97
CA GLN A 559 -7.46 -31.17 15.69
C GLN A 559 -5.94 -30.94 15.77
N MET A 560 -5.51 -29.89 16.47
CA MET A 560 -4.08 -29.63 16.69
C MET A 560 -3.39 -30.76 17.47
N ILE A 561 -4.09 -31.35 18.46
CA ILE A 561 -3.57 -32.52 19.20
C ILE A 561 -3.50 -33.75 18.29
N ILE A 562 -4.55 -34.03 17.50
CA ILE A 562 -4.58 -35.18 16.58
C ILE A 562 -3.46 -35.10 15.53
N GLU A 563 -3.13 -33.90 15.04
CA GLU A 563 -2.06 -33.72 14.07
C GLU A 563 -0.65 -33.75 14.68
N SER A 564 -0.55 -33.60 16.00
CA SER A 564 0.70 -33.75 16.75
C SER A 564 1.00 -35.19 17.19
N MET A 565 0.04 -36.10 17.02
CA MET A 565 0.17 -37.55 17.23
C MET A 565 0.43 -38.25 15.90
#